data_AF-A0A9D9PY15-F1
#
_entry.id   AF-A0A9D9PY15-F1
#
_cell.length_a   1.000
_cell.length_b   1.000
_cell.length_c   1.000
_cell.angle_alpha   90.00
_cell.angle_beta   90.00
_cell.angle_gamma   90.00
#
_symmetry.space_group_name_H-M   'P 1'
#
loop_
_entity.id
_entity.type
_entity.pdbx_description
1 polymer ?
#
loop_
_entity_poly.entity_id
_entity_poly.type
_entity_poly.pdbx_seq_one_letter_code
_entity_poly.pdbx_strand_id
1 'polypeptide(L)'
;MTDRTDNLPERLAMLRTLPVILLLTALLCCSCRTTSLPKRAVASMFPTVISASKLEEFTPLQATQFHLDFCLGIAKVRQDLSQAGLSSADREVILRGLAKRGFAEIDARNCSLPWQWLYFASHPDKTLHVVCGFKEKPKGQYMKDISLQGTGLNSWRQGANSSVCLVKSWKESDVQVSCVYKPDFSGEISHWEILNIVHIGGN
;
A
#
# COMPACT_ATOMS: atom_id res chain seq x y z
N MET A 1 10.12 -5.56 -76.73
CA MET A 1 9.37 -4.39 -76.25
C MET A 1 8.37 -4.89 -75.22
N THR A 2 8.80 -4.97 -73.96
CA THR A 2 7.95 -5.37 -72.83
C THR A 2 7.28 -4.13 -72.28
N ASP A 3 5.96 -4.14 -72.38
CA ASP A 3 5.03 -3.08 -72.04
C ASP A 3 5.10 -2.76 -70.54
N ARG A 4 5.54 -1.55 -70.21
CA ARG A 4 5.70 -1.06 -68.85
C ARG A 4 4.44 -0.28 -68.52
N THR A 5 3.33 -1.00 -68.30
CA THR A 5 2.07 -0.40 -67.87
C THR A 5 2.22 0.04 -66.41
N ASP A 6 2.45 1.33 -66.23
CA ASP A 6 2.56 2.00 -64.95
C ASP A 6 1.25 1.90 -64.15
N ASN A 7 1.27 1.14 -63.05
CA ASN A 7 0.21 1.10 -62.02
C ASN A 7 0.15 2.42 -61.21
N LEU A 8 -0.08 3.53 -61.89
CA LEU A 8 -0.29 4.85 -61.30
C LEU A 8 -1.44 4.90 -60.26
N PRO A 9 -2.61 4.24 -60.46
CA PRO A 9 -3.72 4.36 -59.52
C PRO A 9 -3.46 3.64 -58.18
N GLU A 10 -2.71 2.54 -58.18
CA GLU A 10 -2.33 1.84 -56.93
C GLU A 10 -1.35 2.66 -56.10
N ARG A 11 -0.41 3.36 -56.75
CA ARG A 11 0.55 4.24 -56.07
C ARG A 11 -0.11 5.45 -55.41
N LEU A 12 -1.15 6.02 -56.04
CA LEU A 12 -1.93 7.13 -55.48
C LEU A 12 -2.81 6.69 -54.30
N ALA A 13 -3.33 5.46 -54.31
CA ALA A 13 -4.06 4.89 -53.17
C ALA A 13 -3.16 4.68 -51.95
N MET A 14 -1.92 4.20 -52.16
CA MET A 14 -0.92 3.99 -51.10
C MET A 14 -0.49 5.30 -50.43
N LEU A 15 -0.39 6.40 -51.19
CA LEU A 15 -0.04 7.73 -50.67
C LEU A 15 -1.12 8.34 -49.76
N ARG A 16 -2.39 7.96 -49.93
CA ARG A 16 -3.51 8.44 -49.10
C ARG A 16 -3.62 7.73 -47.75
N THR A 17 -3.20 6.46 -47.67
CA THR A 17 -3.26 5.68 -46.43
C THR A 17 -2.03 5.87 -45.53
N LEU A 18 -0.89 6.26 -46.10
CA LEU A 18 0.35 6.53 -45.38
C LEU A 18 0.21 7.49 -44.18
N PRO A 19 -0.45 8.67 -44.27
CA PRO A 19 -0.56 9.59 -43.13
C PRO A 19 -1.45 9.04 -42.00
N VAL A 20 -2.45 8.22 -42.33
CA VAL A 20 -3.32 7.58 -41.32
C VAL A 20 -2.56 6.50 -40.55
N ILE A 21 -1.74 5.71 -41.26
CA ILE A 21 -0.88 4.69 -40.64
C ILE A 21 0.18 5.34 -39.75
N LEU A 22 0.80 6.44 -40.21
CA LEU A 22 1.76 7.21 -39.42
C LEU A 22 1.13 7.82 -38.16
N LEU A 23 -0.09 8.37 -38.26
CA LEU A 23 -0.82 8.92 -37.12
C LEU A 23 -1.18 7.84 -36.10
N LEU A 24 -1.67 6.67 -36.55
CA LEU A 24 -1.98 5.53 -35.68
C LEU A 24 -0.72 5.02 -34.97
N THR A 25 0.40 4.95 -35.68
CA THR A 25 1.68 4.52 -35.10
C THR A 25 2.19 5.54 -34.08
N ALA A 26 2.07 6.84 -34.37
CA ALA A 26 2.39 7.90 -33.43
C ALA A 26 1.51 7.85 -32.16
N LEU A 27 0.20 7.63 -32.32
CA LEU A 27 -0.74 7.47 -31.20
C LEU A 27 -0.43 6.22 -30.35
N LEU A 28 -0.08 5.10 -30.99
CA LEU A 28 0.36 3.88 -30.30
C LEU A 28 1.67 4.10 -29.54
N CYS A 29 2.64 4.81 -30.12
CA CYS A 29 3.91 5.15 -29.46
C CYS A 29 3.74 6.15 -28.30
N CYS A 30 2.76 7.06 -28.37
CA CYS A 30 2.44 7.98 -27.27
C CYS A 30 1.71 7.32 -26.09
N SER A 31 1.13 6.12 -26.30
CA SER A 31 0.37 5.38 -25.29
C SER A 31 1.26 4.60 -24.31
N CYS A 32 2.53 4.37 -24.66
CA CYS A 32 3.50 3.67 -23.81
C CYS A 32 4.32 4.65 -22.95
N ARG A 33 3.67 5.56 -22.22
CA ARG A 33 4.36 6.27 -21.14
C ARG A 33 4.54 5.30 -19.97
N THR A 34 5.77 4.85 -19.75
CA THR A 34 6.19 4.24 -18.49
C THR A 34 5.89 5.24 -17.37
N THR A 35 4.77 5.03 -16.68
CA THR A 35 4.42 5.82 -15.51
C THR A 35 5.46 5.50 -14.44
N SER A 36 6.41 6.41 -14.22
CA SER A 36 7.31 6.32 -13.08
C SER A 36 6.47 6.29 -11.81
N LEU A 37 6.75 5.32 -10.93
CA LEU A 37 6.05 5.23 -9.66
C LEU A 37 6.19 6.54 -8.88
N PRO A 38 5.11 7.01 -8.22
CA PRO A 38 5.15 8.23 -7.43
C PRO A 38 6.18 8.09 -6.31
N LYS A 39 7.08 9.07 -6.16
CA LYS A 39 8.07 9.17 -5.07
C LYS A 39 7.45 9.79 -3.79
N ARG A 40 6.16 9.58 -3.58
CA ARG A 40 5.38 10.12 -2.47
C ARG A 40 4.51 9.01 -1.88
N ALA A 41 4.07 9.19 -0.64
CA ALA A 41 3.12 8.27 -0.04
C ALA A 41 1.77 8.35 -0.78
N VAL A 42 1.14 7.20 -1.03
CA VAL A 42 -0.13 7.11 -1.76
C VAL A 42 -1.11 6.26 -0.97
N ALA A 43 -2.35 6.75 -0.82
CA ALA A 43 -3.41 5.98 -0.18
C ALA A 43 -4.16 5.07 -1.17
N SER A 44 -4.60 3.91 -0.69
CA SER A 44 -5.37 2.91 -1.42
C SER A 44 -6.47 2.32 -0.54
N MET A 45 -7.57 1.90 -1.15
CA MET A 45 -8.65 1.13 -0.50
C MET A 45 -8.53 -0.38 -0.77
N PHE A 46 -7.53 -0.79 -1.55
CA PHE A 46 -7.26 -2.18 -1.88
C PHE A 46 -5.99 -2.63 -1.18
N PRO A 47 -6.03 -3.77 -0.48
CA PRO A 47 -4.89 -4.26 0.26
C PRO A 47 -3.81 -4.74 -0.70
N THR A 48 -2.57 -4.35 -0.42
CA THR A 48 -1.39 -4.92 -1.09
C THR A 48 -0.51 -5.70 -0.11
N VAL A 49 -0.72 -5.53 1.20
CA VAL A 49 0.12 -6.13 2.25
C VAL A 49 -0.59 -7.22 3.07
N ILE A 50 -1.91 -7.33 2.96
CA ILE A 50 -2.72 -8.40 3.56
C ILE A 50 -3.55 -9.11 2.48
N SER A 51 -3.99 -10.34 2.78
CA SER A 51 -4.90 -11.07 1.87
C SER A 51 -6.21 -10.32 1.71
N ALA A 52 -6.75 -10.28 0.49
CA ALA A 52 -8.07 -9.70 0.22
C ALA A 52 -9.18 -10.39 1.02
N SER A 53 -9.03 -11.68 1.35
CA SER A 53 -9.98 -12.41 2.19
C SER A 53 -10.11 -11.83 3.61
N LYS A 54 -9.06 -11.17 4.13
CA LYS A 54 -9.13 -10.52 5.45
C LYS A 54 -10.04 -9.30 5.48
N LEU A 55 -10.38 -8.73 4.33
CA LEU A 55 -11.30 -7.59 4.29
C LEU A 55 -12.69 -7.94 4.83
N GLU A 56 -13.07 -9.23 4.79
CA GLU A 56 -14.34 -9.72 5.34
C GLU A 56 -14.37 -9.70 6.88
N GLU A 57 -13.21 -9.63 7.53
CA GLU A 57 -13.08 -9.55 9.00
C GLU A 57 -13.27 -8.12 9.53
N PHE A 58 -13.21 -7.11 8.66
CA PHE A 58 -13.26 -5.70 9.04
C PHE A 58 -14.68 -5.13 8.92
N THR A 59 -14.99 -4.20 9.82
CA THR A 59 -16.31 -3.55 9.87
C THR A 59 -16.19 -2.09 9.44
N PRO A 60 -17.08 -1.58 8.57
CA PRO A 60 -17.11 -0.16 8.22
C PRO A 60 -17.10 0.78 9.43
N LEU A 61 -16.29 1.84 9.36
CA LEU A 61 -16.11 2.82 10.44
C LEU A 61 -16.19 4.24 9.91
N GLN A 62 -17.10 5.05 10.48
CA GLN A 62 -17.20 6.49 10.20
C GLN A 62 -16.12 7.26 10.98
N ALA A 63 -14.88 7.25 10.46
CA ALA A 63 -13.78 8.01 11.03
C ALA A 63 -13.83 9.49 10.60
N THR A 64 -13.34 10.38 11.46
CA THR A 64 -13.17 11.81 11.15
C THR A 64 -11.70 12.11 10.86
N GLN A 65 -11.42 13.29 10.33
CA GLN A 65 -10.04 13.76 10.17
C GLN A 65 -9.28 13.79 11.51
N PHE A 66 -9.96 14.13 12.61
CA PHE A 66 -9.40 14.07 13.95
C PHE A 66 -8.97 12.65 14.35
N HIS A 67 -9.84 11.64 14.14
CA HIS A 67 -9.50 10.24 14.40
C HIS A 67 -8.27 9.81 13.59
N LEU A 68 -8.22 10.17 12.30
CA LEU A 68 -7.07 9.85 11.45
C LEU A 68 -5.80 10.50 11.98
N ASP A 69 -5.81 11.80 12.26
CA ASP A 69 -4.63 12.49 12.78
C ASP A 69 -4.19 11.90 14.12
N PHE A 70 -5.12 11.60 15.02
CA PHE A 70 -4.84 10.94 16.29
C PHE A 70 -4.11 9.60 16.07
N CYS A 71 -4.65 8.73 15.20
CA CYS A 71 -4.03 7.45 14.86
C CYS A 71 -2.63 7.59 14.27
N LEU A 72 -2.42 8.56 13.36
CA LEU A 72 -1.10 8.87 12.81
C LEU A 72 -0.11 9.37 13.88
N GLY A 73 -0.62 10.08 14.90
CA GLY A 73 0.16 10.54 16.04
C GLY A 73 0.56 9.41 16.99
N ILE A 74 -0.35 8.46 17.25
CA ILE A 74 -0.07 7.25 18.04
C ILE A 74 0.99 6.41 17.34
N ALA A 75 0.82 6.15 16.04
CA ALA A 75 1.78 5.39 15.23
C ALA A 75 3.13 6.12 14.97
N LYS A 76 3.28 7.37 15.44
CA LYS A 76 4.48 8.21 15.26
C LYS A 76 4.88 8.47 13.80
N VAL A 77 3.93 8.37 12.86
CA VAL A 77 4.18 8.55 11.41
C VAL A 77 3.64 9.87 10.85
N ARG A 78 2.98 10.70 11.66
CA ARG A 78 2.35 11.94 11.19
C ARG A 78 3.34 12.88 10.48
N GLN A 79 4.53 13.08 11.06
CA GLN A 79 5.57 13.93 10.47
C GLN A 79 6.14 13.32 9.18
N ASP A 80 6.39 12.00 9.18
CA ASP A 80 6.88 11.27 8.02
C ASP A 80 5.94 11.41 6.82
N LEU A 81 4.63 11.27 7.04
CA LEU A 81 3.62 11.38 5.99
C LEU A 81 3.50 12.80 5.43
N SER A 82 3.69 13.81 6.28
CA SER A 82 3.76 15.21 5.84
C SER A 82 4.96 15.42 4.91
N GLN A 83 6.15 14.93 5.30
CA GLN A 83 7.37 15.00 4.49
C GLN A 83 7.29 14.18 3.21
N ALA A 84 6.60 13.03 3.24
CA ALA A 84 6.37 12.16 2.11
C ALA A 84 5.25 12.65 1.17
N GLY A 85 4.68 13.83 1.42
CA GLY A 85 3.72 14.47 0.52
C GLY A 85 2.35 13.78 0.47
N LEU A 86 1.89 13.19 1.58
CA LEU A 86 0.53 12.63 1.65
C LEU A 86 -0.50 13.77 1.52
N SER A 87 -1.26 13.77 0.44
CA SER A 87 -2.19 14.86 0.12
C SER A 87 -3.49 14.81 0.92
N SER A 88 -4.27 15.89 0.90
CA SER A 88 -5.64 15.89 1.43
C SER A 88 -6.53 14.87 0.71
N ALA A 89 -6.36 14.70 -0.60
CA ALA A 89 -7.09 13.71 -1.38
C ALA A 89 -6.77 12.27 -0.92
N ASP A 90 -5.51 11.98 -0.58
CA ASP A 90 -5.13 10.68 -0.01
C ASP A 90 -5.79 10.46 1.37
N ARG A 91 -5.87 11.51 2.20
CA ARG A 91 -6.58 11.44 3.49
C ARG A 91 -8.06 11.13 3.30
N GLU A 92 -8.70 11.74 2.30
CA GLU A 92 -10.08 11.40 1.93
C GLU A 92 -10.23 9.95 1.45
N VAL A 93 -9.25 9.42 0.69
CA VAL A 93 -9.24 8.00 0.29
C VAL A 93 -9.24 7.11 1.52
N ILE A 94 -8.44 7.43 2.54
CA ILE A 94 -8.38 6.67 3.80
C ILE A 94 -9.73 6.69 4.51
N LEU A 95 -10.31 7.88 4.71
CA LEU A 95 -11.60 8.04 5.37
C LEU A 95 -12.72 7.29 4.63
N ARG A 96 -12.74 7.37 3.29
CA ARG A 96 -13.70 6.61 2.46
C ARG A 96 -13.48 5.09 2.54
N GLY A 97 -12.23 4.64 2.58
CA GLY A 97 -11.90 3.23 2.73
C GLY A 97 -12.41 2.65 4.05
N LEU A 98 -12.15 3.36 5.14
CA LEU A 98 -12.68 3.02 6.47
C LEU A 98 -14.22 3.03 6.49
N ALA A 99 -14.85 4.06 5.95
CA ALA A 99 -16.31 4.19 5.95
C ALA A 99 -17.02 3.12 5.09
N LYS A 100 -16.35 2.55 4.07
CA LYS A 100 -16.96 1.57 3.16
C LYS A 100 -16.61 0.12 3.49
N ARG A 101 -15.38 -0.14 3.92
CA ARG A 101 -14.83 -1.50 4.06
C ARG A 101 -14.15 -1.74 5.40
N GLY A 102 -14.05 -0.70 6.24
CA GLY A 102 -13.25 -0.76 7.45
C GLY A 102 -11.75 -0.90 7.18
N PHE A 103 -11.29 -0.57 5.97
CA PHE A 103 -9.89 -0.74 5.59
C PHE A 103 -9.37 0.40 4.71
N ALA A 104 -8.13 0.81 4.95
CA ALA A 104 -7.36 1.65 4.06
C ALA A 104 -5.86 1.38 4.23
N GLU A 105 -5.09 1.57 3.17
CA GLU A 105 -3.64 1.38 3.14
C GLU A 105 -2.95 2.64 2.63
N ILE A 106 -1.76 2.93 3.12
CA ILE A 106 -0.81 3.88 2.56
C ILE A 106 0.42 3.09 2.13
N ASP A 107 0.76 3.20 0.86
CA ASP A 107 2.01 2.68 0.31
C ASP A 107 3.07 3.80 0.33
N ALA A 108 4.20 3.51 0.97
CA ALA A 108 5.37 4.38 1.03
C ALA A 108 6.65 3.65 0.58
N ARG A 109 6.55 2.51 -0.12
CA ARG A 109 7.71 1.71 -0.58
C ARG A 109 8.65 2.49 -1.49
N ASN A 110 8.11 3.49 -2.21
CA ASN A 110 8.86 4.36 -3.12
C ASN A 110 9.33 5.67 -2.46
N CYS A 111 9.16 5.81 -1.14
CA CYS A 111 9.57 6.96 -0.36
C CYS A 111 10.86 6.65 0.42
N SER A 112 11.60 7.70 0.79
CA SER A 112 12.76 7.61 1.69
C SER A 112 12.34 7.61 3.17
N LEU A 113 11.33 6.79 3.53
CA LEU A 113 10.84 6.66 4.90
C LEU A 113 11.44 5.44 5.60
N PRO A 114 11.51 5.42 6.94
CA PRO A 114 11.98 4.25 7.69
C PRO A 114 10.98 3.07 7.64
N TRP A 115 9.73 3.32 7.29
CA TRP A 115 8.68 2.32 7.09
C TRP A 115 8.22 2.29 5.62
N GLN A 116 7.64 1.16 5.21
CA GLN A 116 7.29 0.86 3.82
C GLN A 116 5.80 1.00 3.52
N TRP A 117 4.95 0.67 4.49
CA TRP A 117 3.50 0.75 4.35
C TRP A 117 2.84 0.98 5.71
N LEU A 118 1.62 1.49 5.68
CA LEU A 118 0.77 1.68 6.85
C LEU A 118 -0.65 1.29 6.48
N TYR A 119 -1.33 0.47 7.25
CA TYR A 119 -2.75 0.23 7.03
C TYR A 119 -3.58 0.48 8.29
N PHE A 120 -4.85 0.77 8.05
CA PHE A 120 -5.89 0.96 9.04
C PHE A 120 -6.93 -0.13 8.82
N ALA A 121 -7.31 -0.82 9.89
CA ALA A 121 -8.32 -1.88 9.86
C ALA A 121 -9.25 -1.75 11.07
N SER A 122 -10.54 -1.53 10.85
CA SER A 122 -11.51 -1.40 11.94
C SER A 122 -12.20 -2.72 12.25
N HIS A 123 -12.34 -3.01 13.53
CA HIS A 123 -12.88 -4.25 14.04
C HIS A 123 -14.25 -4.05 14.73
N PRO A 124 -15.05 -5.13 14.88
CA PRO A 124 -16.40 -5.07 15.46
C PRO A 124 -16.46 -4.46 16.88
N ASP A 125 -15.37 -4.55 17.63
CA ASP A 125 -15.22 -4.00 18.98
C ASP A 125 -14.95 -2.48 19.02
N LYS A 126 -15.12 -1.79 17.89
CA LYS A 126 -14.84 -0.36 17.69
C LYS A 126 -13.38 0.01 17.93
N THR A 127 -12.48 -0.94 17.75
CA THR A 127 -11.05 -0.65 17.67
C THR A 127 -10.63 -0.38 16.22
N LEU A 128 -9.61 0.45 16.07
CA LEU A 128 -8.90 0.65 14.82
C LEU A 128 -7.48 0.16 15.00
N HIS A 129 -7.13 -0.90 14.27
CA HIS A 129 -5.78 -1.40 14.17
C HIS A 129 -5.01 -0.55 13.16
N VAL A 130 -3.90 0.04 13.63
CA VAL A 130 -3.00 0.86 12.84
C VAL A 130 -1.66 0.14 12.76
N VAL A 131 -1.38 -0.46 11.60
CA VAL A 131 -0.21 -1.33 11.43
C VAL A 131 0.78 -0.73 10.46
N CYS A 132 1.99 -0.49 10.95
CA CYS A 132 3.09 0.08 10.19
C CYS A 132 4.15 -0.99 9.91
N GLY A 133 4.49 -1.20 8.64
CA GLY A 133 5.47 -2.20 8.20
C GLY A 133 6.83 -1.59 7.92
N PHE A 134 7.89 -2.21 8.42
CA PHE A 134 9.28 -1.76 8.30
C PHE A 134 10.13 -2.85 7.64
N LYS A 135 11.04 -2.46 6.75
CA LYS A 135 11.99 -3.39 6.15
C LYS A 135 12.98 -3.94 7.18
N GLU A 136 13.47 -3.04 8.03
CA GLU A 136 14.39 -3.36 9.11
C GLU A 136 13.69 -3.25 10.47
N LYS A 137 14.35 -3.74 11.52
CA LYS A 137 13.83 -3.58 12.87
C LYS A 137 13.62 -2.09 13.19
N PRO A 138 12.42 -1.67 13.61
CA PRO A 138 12.15 -0.27 13.95
C PRO A 138 13.03 0.20 15.11
N LYS A 139 13.32 1.51 15.14
CA LYS A 139 14.25 2.16 16.10
C LYS A 139 13.67 3.47 16.63
N GLY A 140 14.25 3.99 17.71
CA GLY A 140 13.95 5.33 18.20
C GLY A 140 12.47 5.49 18.57
N GLN A 141 11.82 6.54 18.03
CA GLN A 141 10.45 6.92 18.39
C GLN A 141 9.41 5.81 18.18
N TYR A 142 9.62 4.91 17.22
CA TYR A 142 8.66 3.83 16.94
C TYR A 142 8.70 2.71 18.00
N MET A 143 9.78 2.60 18.77
CA MET A 143 9.98 1.53 19.77
C MET A 143 9.92 2.04 21.22
N LYS A 144 9.65 3.33 21.44
CA LYS A 144 9.81 3.98 22.75
C LYS A 144 9.01 3.30 23.87
N ASP A 145 7.84 2.76 23.52
CA ASP A 145 6.87 2.24 24.48
C ASP A 145 6.81 0.70 24.50
N ILE A 146 7.79 0.02 23.88
CA ILE A 146 7.72 -1.43 23.65
C ILE A 146 9.04 -2.10 24.06
N SER A 147 8.94 -3.05 25.00
CA SER A 147 10.05 -3.92 25.34
C SER A 147 9.99 -5.21 24.52
N LEU A 148 11.12 -5.59 23.93
CA LEU A 148 11.29 -6.92 23.32
C LEU A 148 11.93 -7.91 24.29
N GLN A 149 11.96 -7.56 25.59
CA GLN A 149 12.45 -8.46 26.63
C GLN A 149 11.38 -9.53 26.88
N GLY A 150 11.79 -10.80 26.77
CA GLY A 150 10.90 -11.96 26.95
C GLY A 150 10.72 -12.80 25.68
N THR A 151 10.07 -13.94 25.85
CA THR A 151 9.82 -14.90 24.78
C THR A 151 8.61 -14.43 23.97
N GLY A 152 8.87 -13.80 22.82
CA GLY A 152 7.80 -13.45 21.88
C GLY A 152 6.97 -14.67 21.48
N LEU A 153 5.68 -14.46 21.25
CA LEU A 153 4.72 -15.50 20.89
C LEU A 153 4.82 -15.80 19.39
N ASN A 154 4.92 -17.07 19.05
CA ASN A 154 4.93 -17.53 17.66
C ASN A 154 3.50 -17.77 17.17
N SER A 155 3.19 -17.30 15.96
CA SER A 155 1.93 -17.58 15.28
C SER A 155 2.16 -17.73 13.77
N TRP A 156 1.17 -18.32 13.09
CA TRP A 156 1.16 -18.47 11.64
C TRP A 156 0.21 -17.46 11.02
N ARG A 157 0.64 -16.79 9.94
CA ARG A 157 -0.18 -15.79 9.25
C ARG A 157 -0.17 -16.02 7.74
N GLN A 158 -1.32 -15.82 7.12
CA GLN A 158 -1.43 -15.75 5.67
C GLN A 158 -1.09 -14.33 5.18
N GLY A 159 -0.15 -14.22 4.24
CA GLY A 159 0.22 -12.98 3.56
C GLY A 159 -0.68 -12.67 2.35
N ALA A 160 -0.40 -11.56 1.66
CA ALA A 160 -1.19 -11.08 0.52
C ALA A 160 -1.32 -12.10 -0.63
N ASN A 161 -0.28 -12.88 -0.89
CA ASN A 161 -0.24 -13.88 -1.98
C ASN A 161 -0.65 -15.28 -1.51
N SER A 162 -1.46 -15.37 -0.44
CA SER A 162 -1.86 -16.63 0.20
C SER A 162 -0.72 -17.48 0.80
N SER A 163 0.53 -17.02 0.75
CA SER A 163 1.68 -17.66 1.40
C SER A 163 1.54 -17.61 2.92
N VAL A 164 1.89 -18.70 3.60
CA VAL A 164 1.91 -18.76 5.07
C VAL A 164 3.30 -18.40 5.59
N CYS A 165 3.38 -17.52 6.57
CA CYS A 165 4.63 -17.12 7.22
C CYS A 165 4.57 -17.31 8.74
N LEU A 166 5.73 -17.60 9.34
CA LEU A 166 5.91 -17.53 10.77
C LEU A 166 5.96 -16.06 11.20
N VAL A 167 5.34 -15.76 12.32
CA VAL A 167 5.35 -14.44 12.95
C VAL A 167 5.77 -14.64 14.40
N LYS A 168 6.69 -13.81 14.87
CA LYS A 168 7.01 -13.71 16.30
C LYS A 168 6.60 -12.34 16.81
N SER A 169 5.74 -12.29 17.83
CA SER A 169 5.13 -11.07 18.33
C SER A 169 5.41 -10.81 19.81
N TRP A 170 5.58 -9.54 20.16
CA TRP A 170 5.67 -9.03 21.52
C TRP A 170 4.58 -7.98 21.69
N LYS A 171 3.72 -8.14 22.69
CA LYS A 171 2.59 -7.25 22.95
C LYS A 171 2.73 -6.64 24.34
N GLU A 172 2.55 -5.32 24.40
CA GLU A 172 2.52 -4.53 25.63
C GLU A 172 1.29 -3.61 25.54
N SER A 173 0.30 -3.82 26.42
CA SER A 173 -0.98 -3.08 26.38
C SER A 173 -1.61 -3.05 24.97
N ASP A 174 -1.75 -1.85 24.39
CA ASP A 174 -2.39 -1.60 23.09
C ASP A 174 -1.40 -1.57 21.92
N VAL A 175 -0.15 -1.97 22.15
CA VAL A 175 0.90 -1.96 21.12
C VAL A 175 1.51 -3.35 20.98
N GLN A 176 1.74 -3.77 19.73
CA GLN A 176 2.39 -5.03 19.41
C GLN A 176 3.48 -4.81 18.36
N VAL A 177 4.67 -5.36 18.60
CA VAL A 177 5.72 -5.50 17.59
C VAL A 177 5.73 -6.93 17.09
N SER A 178 5.80 -7.10 15.78
CA SER A 178 5.90 -8.39 15.14
C SER A 178 7.12 -8.45 14.21
N CYS A 179 7.82 -9.56 14.26
CA CYS A 179 8.82 -9.95 13.27
C CYS A 179 8.19 -11.00 12.35
N VAL A 180 8.13 -10.72 11.05
CA VAL A 180 7.53 -11.60 10.04
C VAL A 180 8.63 -12.25 9.24
N TYR A 181 8.67 -13.58 9.25
CA TYR A 181 9.68 -14.36 8.52
C TYR A 181 9.25 -14.61 7.08
N LYS A 182 10.22 -14.86 6.19
CA LYS A 182 9.95 -15.27 4.82
C LYS A 182 9.20 -16.62 4.80
N PRO A 183 8.29 -16.82 3.82
CA PRO A 183 7.51 -18.05 3.72
C PRO A 183 8.33 -19.25 3.20
N ASP A 184 9.59 -19.05 2.83
CA ASP A 184 10.54 -20.10 2.45
C ASP A 184 11.16 -20.83 3.65
N PHE A 185 10.80 -20.41 4.88
CA PHE A 185 11.31 -20.96 6.14
C PHE A 185 12.83 -20.95 6.29
N SER A 186 13.51 -20.06 5.55
CA SER A 186 14.97 -19.85 5.65
C SER A 186 15.43 -19.31 7.01
N GLY A 187 14.49 -18.85 7.85
CA GLY A 187 14.79 -18.08 9.07
C GLY A 187 15.08 -16.61 8.79
N GLU A 188 15.06 -16.18 7.52
CA GLU A 188 15.23 -14.77 7.17
C GLU A 188 13.97 -13.96 7.48
N ILE A 189 14.19 -12.73 7.92
CA ILE A 189 13.12 -11.78 8.19
C ILE A 189 12.68 -11.15 6.87
N SER A 190 11.37 -11.17 6.62
CA SER A 190 10.75 -10.46 5.51
C SER A 190 10.59 -8.97 5.85
N HIS A 191 9.97 -8.70 7.01
CA HIS A 191 9.74 -7.36 7.51
C HIS A 191 9.37 -7.39 9.00
N TRP A 192 9.34 -6.21 9.60
CA TRP A 192 8.83 -5.95 10.94
C TRP A 192 7.52 -5.18 10.86
N GLU A 193 6.69 -5.30 11.87
CA GLU A 193 5.43 -4.57 11.97
C GLU A 193 5.26 -3.99 13.37
N ILE A 194 4.62 -2.83 13.46
CA ILE A 194 4.11 -2.27 14.71
C ILE A 194 2.61 -2.08 14.53
N LEU A 195 1.84 -2.80 15.33
CA LEU A 195 0.39 -2.66 15.48
C LEU A 195 0.12 -1.77 16.69
N ASN A 196 -0.67 -0.71 16.48
CA ASN A 196 -1.29 0.06 17.53
C ASN A 196 -2.81 -0.19 17.49
N ILE A 197 -3.39 -0.55 18.62
CA ILE A 197 -4.83 -0.73 18.79
C ILE A 197 -5.39 0.59 19.34
N VAL A 198 -6.29 1.21 18.59
CA VAL A 198 -6.88 2.50 18.96
C VAL A 198 -8.37 2.34 19.21
N HIS A 199 -8.84 2.67 20.42
CA HIS A 199 -10.27 2.63 20.73
C HIS A 199 -10.97 3.88 20.19
N ILE A 200 -11.88 3.71 19.22
CA ILE A 200 -12.62 4.82 18.55
C ILE A 200 -14.02 5.01 19.19
N GLY A 201 -14.21 4.56 20.43
CA GLY A 201 -15.47 4.63 21.17
C GLY A 201 -15.32 5.33 22.51
N GLY A 202 -15.65 6.62 22.55
CA GLY A 202 -15.71 7.41 23.78
C GLY A 202 -16.02 8.87 23.44
N ASN A 203 -17.29 9.27 23.63
CA ASN A 203 -17.62 10.65 23.99
C ASN A 203 -17.63 10.72 25.52
#